data_AF-A0A127VHS5-F1
#
_entry.id   AF-A0A127VHS5-F1
#
_cell.length_a   1.000
_cell.length_b   1.000
_cell.length_c   1.000
_cell.angle_alpha   90.00
_cell.angle_beta   90.00
_cell.angle_gamma   90.00
#
_symmetry.space_group_name_H-M   'P 1'
#
loop_
_entity.id
_entity.type
_entity.pdbx_description
1 polymer ?
#
loop_
_entity_poly.entity_id
_entity_poly.type
_entity_poly.pdbx_seq_one_letter_code
_entity_poly.pdbx_strand_id
1 'polypeptide(L)'
;MYKLCFALLCLGFSGSAMAQTNTFIQQEPLSNNGSITIAVSGADGDLYFEQAEKNEKNGDLNDAVTLFGKAAFEYNNAKNFSRYGASLLRLSNVHYLMEHYTEAEQVTLNVALKTYSRFGNRVGQMASYNQLGKIYLAANKLTQSMWFFTQQGILARQVNNNAAYIDSILGLVQVKMKKKEYSLALKDINRAELFAKTTKLNQFKGQFKLARTSIAEKKSTLK
;
A
#
# COMPACT_ATOMS: atom_id res chain seq x y z
N MET A 1 43.66 41.92 -30.99
CA MET A 1 44.52 42.28 -29.86
C MET A 1 44.42 43.78 -29.63
N TYR A 2 43.62 44.21 -28.66
CA TYR A 2 43.73 45.54 -28.05
C TYR A 2 43.47 45.36 -26.55
N LYS A 3 44.52 45.58 -25.75
CA LYS A 3 44.47 45.67 -24.30
C LYS A 3 44.08 47.11 -23.96
N LEU A 4 43.07 47.29 -23.12
CA LEU A 4 42.86 48.56 -22.42
C LEU A 4 42.63 48.25 -20.94
N CYS A 5 43.68 48.48 -20.15
CA CYS A 5 43.60 48.54 -18.70
C CYS A 5 43.08 49.93 -18.31
N PHE A 6 42.10 50.01 -17.42
CA PHE A 6 42.01 51.14 -16.49
C PHE A 6 41.47 50.69 -15.13
N ALA A 7 42.04 51.32 -14.11
CA ALA A 7 42.12 50.86 -12.74
C ALA A 7 40.91 51.22 -11.86
N LEU A 8 40.75 50.40 -10.83
CA LEU A 8 40.25 50.65 -9.47
C LEU A 8 39.82 52.08 -9.10
N LEU A 9 38.61 52.19 -8.55
CA LEU A 9 38.24 53.24 -7.59
C LEU A 9 37.38 52.63 -6.48
N CYS A 10 38.01 52.45 -5.31
CA CYS A 10 37.36 52.07 -4.05
C CYS A 10 36.60 53.27 -3.49
N LEU A 11 35.34 53.08 -3.08
CA LEU A 11 34.75 53.86 -1.98
C LEU A 11 33.93 52.93 -1.10
N GLY A 12 34.37 52.82 0.15
CA GLY A 12 33.71 52.06 1.19
C GLY A 12 32.45 52.76 1.69
N PHE A 13 31.42 51.97 1.96
CA PHE A 13 30.26 52.40 2.71
C PHE A 13 30.13 51.48 3.93
N SER A 14 30.66 51.93 5.06
CA SER A 14 30.41 51.35 6.38
C SER A 14 29.06 51.87 6.88
N GLY A 15 28.01 51.08 6.66
CA GLY A 15 26.70 51.26 7.27
C GLY A 15 26.67 50.58 8.64
N SER A 16 26.43 51.38 9.69
CA SER A 16 26.30 50.98 11.08
C SER A 16 25.11 50.04 11.31
N ALA A 17 25.36 48.94 12.00
CA ALA A 17 24.32 48.05 12.52
C ALA A 17 23.64 48.71 13.73
N MET A 18 22.35 49.04 13.61
CA MET A 18 21.53 49.37 14.76
C MET A 18 20.94 48.09 15.35
N ALA A 19 21.36 47.75 16.56
CA ALA A 19 20.76 46.70 17.37
C ALA A 19 19.38 47.15 17.84
N GLN A 20 18.33 46.43 17.44
CA GLN A 20 17.01 46.55 18.05
C GLN A 20 16.98 45.72 19.33
N THR A 21 16.96 46.42 20.46
CA THR A 21 16.62 45.86 21.77
C THR A 21 15.13 45.53 21.80
N ASN A 22 14.79 44.24 21.68
CA ASN A 22 13.44 43.78 21.97
C ASN A 22 13.20 43.90 23.48
N THR A 23 12.24 44.74 23.85
CA THR A 23 11.63 44.79 25.17
C THR A 23 11.04 43.42 25.53
N PHE A 24 11.69 42.76 26.49
CA PHE A 24 11.22 41.56 27.15
C PHE A 24 9.95 41.90 27.94
N ILE A 25 8.79 41.45 27.45
CA ILE A 25 7.57 41.43 28.26
C ILE A 25 7.67 40.24 29.20
N GLN A 26 7.67 40.54 30.50
CA GLN A 26 7.52 39.57 31.58
C GLN A 26 6.16 38.90 31.46
N GLN A 27 6.13 37.60 31.17
CA GLN A 27 4.93 36.78 31.23
C GLN A 27 4.84 36.19 32.64
N GLU A 28 3.77 36.52 33.37
CA GLU A 28 3.42 35.89 34.65
C GLU A 28 3.35 34.36 34.51
N PRO A 29 3.74 33.59 35.54
CA PRO A 29 3.64 32.15 35.50
C PRO A 29 2.17 31.74 35.63
N LEU A 30 1.53 31.42 34.52
CA LEU A 30 0.30 30.63 34.54
C LEU A 30 0.64 29.24 35.08
N SER A 31 0.24 29.01 36.33
CA SER A 31 0.07 27.68 36.90
C SER A 31 -0.91 26.91 36.01
N ASN A 32 -0.39 26.10 35.12
CA ASN A 32 -1.17 25.10 34.41
C ASN A 32 -0.51 23.75 34.65
N ASN A 33 -1.09 23.00 35.59
CA ASN A 33 -0.88 21.56 35.78
C ASN A 33 -1.46 20.78 34.58
N GLY A 34 -1.03 21.12 33.37
CA GLY A 34 -1.19 20.29 32.19
C GLY A 34 0.12 19.56 32.01
N SER A 35 0.16 18.26 32.30
CA SER A 35 1.29 17.42 31.91
C SER A 35 1.61 17.70 30.44
N ILE A 36 2.86 18.07 30.14
CA ILE A 36 3.37 18.05 28.78
C ILE A 36 3.37 16.58 28.38
N THR A 37 2.28 16.11 27.78
CA THR A 37 2.24 14.81 27.15
C THR A 37 3.18 14.93 25.95
N ILE A 38 4.41 14.44 26.11
CA ILE A 38 5.29 14.22 24.97
C ILE A 38 4.54 13.22 24.10
N ALA A 39 3.88 13.70 23.05
CA ALA A 39 3.20 12.85 22.09
C ALA A 39 4.23 11.82 21.63
N VAL A 40 4.03 10.56 22.01
CA VAL A 40 4.84 9.46 21.50
C VAL A 40 4.59 9.46 20.00
N SER A 41 5.60 9.84 19.20
CA SER A 41 5.45 9.91 17.76
C SER A 41 5.05 8.52 17.24
N GLY A 42 3.80 8.40 16.81
CA GLY A 42 3.18 7.14 16.40
C GLY A 42 1.91 6.73 17.15
N ALA A 43 1.63 7.27 18.35
CA ALA A 43 0.39 6.97 19.09
C ALA A 43 -0.86 7.40 18.31
N ASP A 44 -0.81 8.57 17.68
CA ASP A 44 -1.89 9.07 16.82
C ASP A 44 -2.04 8.21 15.55
N GLY A 45 -0.95 7.64 15.04
CA GLY A 45 -0.96 6.75 13.89
C GLY A 45 -1.75 5.47 14.12
N ASP A 46 -1.53 4.81 15.27
CA ASP A 46 -2.28 3.60 15.65
C ASP A 46 -3.77 3.90 15.84
N LEU A 47 -4.12 5.03 16.47
CA LEU A 47 -5.52 5.46 16.63
C LEU A 47 -6.21 5.72 15.29
N TYR A 48 -5.57 6.45 14.37
CA TYR A 48 -6.11 6.68 13.03
C TYR A 48 -6.27 5.37 12.25
N PHE A 49 -5.31 4.45 12.35
CA PHE A 49 -5.38 3.18 11.66
C PHE A 49 -6.56 2.33 12.14
N GLU A 50 -6.75 2.22 13.46
CA GLU A 50 -7.87 1.48 14.04
C GLU A 50 -9.23 2.07 13.64
N GLN A 51 -9.36 3.39 13.71
CA GLN A 51 -10.60 4.07 13.30
C GLN A 51 -10.86 3.91 11.79
N ALA A 52 -9.82 3.94 10.97
CA ALA A 52 -9.93 3.68 9.54
C ALA A 52 -10.43 2.25 9.26
N GLU A 53 -9.92 1.24 9.96
CA GLU A 53 -10.39 -0.15 9.82
C GLU A 53 -11.86 -0.31 10.24
N LYS A 54 -12.29 0.41 11.29
CA LYS A 54 -13.70 0.43 11.69
C LYS A 54 -14.59 1.05 10.62
N ASN A 55 -14.19 2.20 10.07
CA ASN A 55 -14.93 2.87 9.01
C ASN A 55 -14.97 2.03 7.73
N GLU A 56 -13.85 1.40 7.34
CA GLU A 56 -13.81 0.48 6.20
C GLU A 56 -14.78 -0.70 6.39
N LYS A 57 -14.82 -1.29 7.59
CA LYS A 57 -15.76 -2.38 7.92
C LYS A 57 -17.23 -1.93 7.91
N ASN A 58 -17.50 -0.69 8.29
CA ASN A 58 -18.85 -0.11 8.30
C ASN A 58 -19.30 0.35 6.90
N GLY A 59 -18.38 0.44 5.93
CA GLY A 59 -18.65 0.97 4.59
C GLY A 59 -18.48 2.48 4.46
N ASP A 60 -17.99 3.14 5.51
CA ASP A 60 -17.67 4.58 5.54
C ASP A 60 -16.33 4.85 4.81
N LEU A 61 -16.29 4.51 3.51
CA LEU A 61 -15.04 4.40 2.75
C LEU A 61 -14.31 5.75 2.59
N ASN A 62 -15.02 6.86 2.45
CA ASN A 62 -14.40 8.19 2.36
C ASN A 62 -13.65 8.58 3.63
N ASP A 63 -14.23 8.26 4.79
CA ASP A 63 -13.58 8.52 6.08
C ASP A 63 -12.41 7.56 6.29
N ALA A 64 -12.55 6.30 5.86
CA ALA A 64 -11.45 5.33 5.90
C ALA A 64 -10.25 5.77 5.04
N VAL A 65 -10.49 6.30 3.83
CA VAL A 65 -9.43 6.90 2.97
C VAL A 65 -8.67 7.98 3.75
N THR A 66 -9.42 8.92 4.35
CA THR A 66 -8.83 10.04 5.09
C THR A 66 -8.00 9.56 6.27
N LEU A 67 -8.54 8.63 7.06
CA LEU A 67 -7.89 8.12 8.26
C LEU A 67 -6.68 7.24 7.95
N PHE A 68 -6.72 6.38 6.93
CA PHE A 68 -5.53 5.63 6.50
C PHE A 68 -4.43 6.57 5.96
N GLY A 69 -4.80 7.67 5.29
CA GLY A 69 -3.87 8.72 4.89
C GLY A 69 -3.18 9.39 6.08
N LYS A 70 -3.94 9.74 7.13
CA LYS A 70 -3.39 10.29 8.38
C LYS A 70 -2.49 9.29 9.10
N ALA A 71 -2.90 8.04 9.23
CA ALA A 71 -2.09 6.98 9.81
C ALA A 71 -0.75 6.82 9.05
N ALA A 72 -0.81 6.78 7.71
CA ALA A 72 0.38 6.70 6.88
C ALA A 72 1.34 7.88 7.11
N PHE A 73 0.82 9.11 7.23
CA PHE A 73 1.60 10.30 7.53
C PHE A 73 2.33 10.17 8.88
N GLU A 74 1.61 9.80 9.94
CA GLU A 74 2.20 9.62 11.28
C GLU A 74 3.27 8.54 11.31
N TYR A 75 3.01 7.37 10.71
CA TYR A 75 3.99 6.30 10.65
C TYR A 75 5.23 6.67 9.83
N ASN A 76 5.09 7.46 8.77
CA ASN A 76 6.23 7.95 8.01
C ASN A 76 7.08 8.92 8.84
N ASN A 77 6.45 9.84 9.58
CA ASN A 77 7.15 10.78 10.47
C ASN A 77 7.89 10.04 11.59
N ALA A 78 7.28 9.00 12.15
CA ALA A 78 7.88 8.12 13.14
C ALA A 78 8.91 7.12 12.54
N LYS A 79 9.15 7.15 11.22
CA LYS A 79 10.01 6.20 10.48
C LYS A 79 9.61 4.72 10.69
N ASN A 80 8.35 4.46 11.03
CA ASN A 80 7.78 3.13 11.10
C ASN A 80 7.33 2.66 9.71
N PHE A 81 8.29 2.30 8.87
CA PHE A 81 8.04 1.96 7.46
C PHE A 81 7.18 0.70 7.27
N SER A 82 7.14 -0.20 8.25
CA SER A 82 6.26 -1.37 8.24
C SER A 82 4.79 -0.94 8.29
N ARG A 83 4.45 -0.11 9.30
CA ARG A 83 3.10 0.43 9.49
C ARG A 83 2.70 1.43 8.42
N TYR A 84 3.66 2.25 7.94
CA TYR A 84 3.45 3.13 6.79
C TYR A 84 3.04 2.34 5.55
N GLY A 85 3.80 1.30 5.17
CA GLY A 85 3.45 0.43 4.05
C GLY A 85 2.10 -0.27 4.24
N ALA A 86 1.77 -0.68 5.47
CA ALA A 86 0.50 -1.34 5.76
C ALA A 86 -0.67 -0.37 5.57
N SER A 87 -0.54 0.86 6.04
CA SER A 87 -1.53 1.93 5.88
C SER A 87 -1.77 2.26 4.41
N LEU A 88 -0.71 2.30 3.59
CA LEU A 88 -0.83 2.50 2.15
C LEU A 88 -1.55 1.34 1.44
N LEU A 89 -1.29 0.08 1.83
CA LEU A 89 -2.01 -1.05 1.28
C LEU A 89 -3.49 -1.04 1.65
N ARG A 90 -3.83 -0.65 2.90
CA ARG A 90 -5.23 -0.45 3.31
C ARG A 90 -5.88 0.69 2.54
N LEU A 91 -5.23 1.83 2.41
CA LEU A 91 -5.70 2.96 1.60
C LEU A 91 -5.97 2.54 0.15
N SER A 92 -5.05 1.79 -0.48
CA SER A 92 -5.26 1.23 -1.81
C SER A 92 -6.44 0.26 -1.87
N ASN A 93 -6.64 -0.56 -0.83
CA ASN A 93 -7.80 -1.44 -0.73
C ASN A 93 -9.11 -0.66 -0.67
N VAL A 94 -9.17 0.43 0.10
CA VAL A 94 -10.37 1.27 0.17
C VAL A 94 -10.66 1.91 -1.19
N HIS A 95 -9.65 2.46 -1.89
CA HIS A 95 -9.83 2.94 -3.26
C HIS A 95 -10.32 1.83 -4.21
N TYR A 96 -9.80 0.61 -4.08
CA TYR A 96 -10.27 -0.54 -4.84
C TYR A 96 -11.75 -0.86 -4.56
N LEU A 97 -12.19 -0.81 -3.29
CA LEU A 97 -13.59 -1.02 -2.90
C LEU A 97 -14.53 0.08 -3.43
N MET A 98 -14.01 1.30 -3.61
CA MET A 98 -14.71 2.42 -4.26
C MET A 98 -14.66 2.37 -5.79
N GLU A 99 -14.10 1.31 -6.38
CA GLU A 99 -13.85 1.18 -7.83
C GLU A 99 -12.90 2.26 -8.42
N HIS A 100 -12.17 2.97 -7.56
CA HIS A 100 -11.13 3.95 -7.92
C HIS A 100 -9.81 3.22 -8.25
N TYR A 101 -9.82 2.44 -9.33
CA TYR A 101 -8.73 1.54 -9.68
C TYR A 101 -7.42 2.26 -10.01
N THR A 102 -7.49 3.47 -10.57
CA THR A 102 -6.30 4.27 -10.93
C THR A 102 -5.57 4.73 -9.67
N GLU A 103 -6.31 5.24 -8.69
CA GLU A 103 -5.82 5.70 -7.40
C GLU A 103 -5.27 4.51 -6.61
N ALA A 104 -5.99 3.39 -6.59
CA ALA A 104 -5.53 2.15 -5.96
C ALA A 104 -4.20 1.66 -6.57
N GLU A 105 -4.09 1.66 -7.90
CA GLU A 105 -2.87 1.30 -8.64
C GLU A 105 -1.71 2.22 -8.26
N GLN A 106 -1.92 3.54 -8.28
CA GLN A 106 -0.89 4.53 -7.95
C GLN A 106 -0.36 4.35 -6.52
N VAL A 107 -1.25 4.22 -5.53
CA VAL A 107 -0.84 4.03 -4.12
C VAL A 107 -0.03 2.74 -3.96
N THR A 108 -0.50 1.62 -4.55
CA THR A 108 0.22 0.34 -4.38
C THR A 108 1.53 0.30 -5.17
N LEU A 109 1.51 0.64 -6.46
CA LEU A 109 2.66 0.49 -7.35
C LEU A 109 3.76 1.52 -7.06
N ASN A 110 3.37 2.78 -6.85
CA ASN A 110 4.34 3.88 -6.75
C ASN A 110 4.79 4.15 -5.32
N VAL A 111 4.03 3.72 -4.32
CA VAL A 111 4.35 4.00 -2.91
C VAL A 111 4.54 2.72 -2.12
N ALA A 112 3.51 1.91 -1.90
CA ALA A 112 3.58 0.76 -1.00
C ALA A 112 4.64 -0.28 -1.43
N LEU A 113 4.62 -0.70 -2.69
CA LEU A 113 5.57 -1.67 -3.22
C LEU A 113 7.01 -1.15 -3.16
N LYS A 114 7.23 0.13 -3.47
CA LYS A 114 8.58 0.75 -3.40
C LYS A 114 9.08 0.83 -1.97
N THR A 115 8.21 1.19 -1.02
CA THR A 115 8.52 1.18 0.42
C THR A 115 8.96 -0.21 0.86
N TYR A 116 8.15 -1.25 0.60
CA TYR A 116 8.51 -2.61 1.01
C TYR A 116 9.71 -3.18 0.26
N SER A 117 9.96 -2.76 -0.98
CA SER A 117 11.16 -3.13 -1.73
C SER A 117 12.42 -2.51 -1.10
N ARG A 118 12.37 -1.21 -0.80
CA ARG A 118 13.49 -0.47 -0.19
C ARG A 118 13.94 -1.07 1.14
N PHE A 119 12.99 -1.49 1.98
CA PHE A 119 13.29 -2.02 3.32
C PHE A 119 13.31 -3.56 3.38
N GLY A 120 13.29 -4.25 2.23
CA GLY A 120 13.43 -5.70 2.18
C GLY A 120 12.26 -6.50 2.77
N ASN A 121 11.10 -5.88 3.03
CA ASN A 121 9.94 -6.57 3.56
C ASN A 121 9.25 -7.40 2.47
N ARG A 122 9.62 -8.68 2.38
CA ARG A 122 9.09 -9.60 1.36
C ARG A 122 7.60 -9.89 1.52
N VAL A 123 7.08 -9.92 2.75
CA VAL A 123 5.64 -10.13 3.01
C VAL A 123 4.83 -8.96 2.47
N GLY A 124 5.26 -7.73 2.74
CA GLY A 124 4.63 -6.52 2.20
C GLY A 124 4.73 -6.43 0.67
N GLN A 125 5.86 -6.84 0.07
CA GLN A 125 5.99 -6.95 -1.39
C GLN A 125 4.98 -7.95 -1.99
N MET A 126 4.83 -9.14 -1.39
CA MET A 126 3.83 -10.12 -1.83
C MET A 126 2.40 -9.58 -1.72
N ALA A 127 2.07 -8.93 -0.61
CA ALA A 127 0.75 -8.31 -0.42
C ALA A 127 0.48 -7.22 -1.47
N SER A 128 1.49 -6.42 -1.81
CA SER A 128 1.41 -5.41 -2.88
C SER A 128 1.16 -6.05 -4.25
N TYR A 129 1.85 -7.14 -4.58
CA TYR A 129 1.61 -7.89 -5.82
C TYR A 129 0.20 -8.50 -5.85
N ASN A 130 -0.30 -9.04 -4.74
CA ASN A 130 -1.67 -9.54 -4.67
C ASN A 130 -2.69 -8.41 -4.92
N GLN A 131 -2.48 -7.24 -4.30
CA GLN A 131 -3.37 -6.09 -4.44
C GLN A 131 -3.38 -5.57 -5.89
N LEU A 132 -2.21 -5.44 -6.53
CA LEU A 132 -2.14 -5.07 -7.95
C LEU A 132 -2.81 -6.11 -8.85
N GLY A 133 -2.62 -7.40 -8.58
CA GLY A 133 -3.32 -8.47 -9.28
C GLY A 133 -4.84 -8.30 -9.26
N LYS A 134 -5.41 -7.97 -8.10
CA LYS A 134 -6.84 -7.69 -7.92
C LYS A 134 -7.29 -6.41 -8.62
N ILE A 135 -6.55 -5.31 -8.45
CA ILE A 135 -6.83 -4.01 -9.08
C ILE A 135 -6.90 -4.16 -10.61
N TYR A 136 -5.88 -4.77 -11.22
CA TYR A 136 -5.85 -4.98 -12.67
C TYR A 136 -6.92 -5.96 -13.15
N LEU A 137 -7.27 -6.98 -12.35
CA LEU A 137 -8.36 -7.90 -12.69
C LEU A 137 -9.70 -7.17 -12.76
N ALA A 138 -10.00 -6.33 -11.77
CA ALA A 138 -11.22 -5.55 -11.70
C ALA A 138 -11.29 -4.49 -12.82
N ALA A 139 -10.16 -3.85 -13.13
CA ALA A 139 -10.01 -2.94 -14.26
C ALA A 139 -9.97 -3.64 -15.65
N ASN A 140 -10.24 -4.96 -15.71
CA ASN A 140 -10.20 -5.78 -16.93
C ASN A 140 -8.85 -5.76 -17.70
N LYS A 141 -7.75 -5.41 -17.03
CA LYS A 141 -6.37 -5.41 -17.53
C LYS A 141 -5.73 -6.78 -17.26
N LEU A 142 -6.20 -7.80 -17.97
CA LEU A 142 -5.94 -9.22 -17.65
C LEU A 142 -4.46 -9.62 -17.74
N THR A 143 -3.69 -9.07 -18.68
CA THR A 143 -2.26 -9.37 -18.83
C THR A 143 -1.46 -8.88 -17.62
N GLN A 144 -1.72 -7.64 -17.18
CA GLN A 144 -1.10 -7.05 -16.00
C GLN A 144 -1.49 -7.83 -14.74
N SER A 145 -2.77 -8.15 -14.57
CA SER A 145 -3.25 -8.96 -13.45
C SER A 145 -2.52 -10.30 -13.36
N MET A 146 -2.40 -11.02 -14.50
CA MET A 146 -1.68 -12.28 -14.58
C MET A 146 -0.20 -12.13 -14.19
N TRP A 147 0.44 -11.05 -14.63
CA TRP A 147 1.83 -10.76 -14.30
C TRP A 147 2.02 -10.59 -12.78
N PHE A 148 1.17 -9.78 -12.14
CA PHE A 148 1.29 -9.50 -10.71
C PHE A 148 0.96 -10.72 -9.83
N PHE A 149 -0.06 -11.51 -10.16
CA PHE A 149 -0.29 -12.79 -9.46
C PHE A 149 0.88 -13.77 -9.67
N THR A 150 1.51 -13.78 -10.84
CA THR A 150 2.71 -14.60 -11.08
C THR A 150 3.88 -14.15 -10.20
N GLN A 151 4.12 -12.84 -10.08
CA GLN A 151 5.16 -12.30 -9.19
C GLN A 151 4.90 -12.64 -7.72
N GLN A 152 3.64 -12.53 -7.27
CA GLN A 152 3.25 -12.98 -5.93
C GLN A 152 3.62 -14.45 -5.72
N GLY A 153 3.27 -15.33 -6.66
CA GLY A 153 3.53 -16.76 -6.56
C GLY A 153 5.01 -17.12 -6.54
N ILE A 154 5.82 -16.45 -7.37
CA ILE A 154 7.28 -16.62 -7.38
C ILE A 154 7.86 -16.24 -6.02
N LEU A 155 7.52 -15.05 -5.51
CA LEU A 155 8.04 -14.58 -4.23
C LEU A 155 7.55 -15.45 -3.07
N ALA A 156 6.29 -15.89 -3.09
CA ALA A 156 5.73 -16.80 -2.09
C ALA A 156 6.52 -18.11 -1.99
N ARG A 157 6.93 -18.68 -3.13
CA ARG A 157 7.80 -19.87 -3.13
C ARG A 157 9.19 -19.57 -2.57
N GLN A 158 9.78 -18.43 -2.93
CA GLN A 158 11.10 -18.03 -2.43
C GLN A 158 11.15 -17.88 -0.91
N VAL A 159 10.04 -17.47 -0.29
CA VAL A 159 9.94 -17.29 1.18
C VAL A 159 9.17 -18.41 1.89
N ASN A 160 8.89 -19.51 1.20
CA ASN A 160 8.14 -20.67 1.73
C ASN A 160 6.75 -20.32 2.30
N ASN A 161 6.08 -19.30 1.76
CA ASN A 161 4.71 -18.94 2.14
C ASN A 161 3.70 -19.70 1.29
N ASN A 162 3.34 -20.90 1.73
CA ASN A 162 2.41 -21.78 1.02
C ASN A 162 1.00 -21.18 0.86
N ALA A 163 0.54 -20.40 1.83
CA ALA A 163 -0.77 -19.75 1.75
C ALA A 163 -0.81 -18.67 0.66
N ALA A 164 0.18 -17.76 0.65
CA ALA A 164 0.30 -16.74 -0.37
C ALA A 164 0.54 -17.33 -1.77
N TYR A 165 1.18 -18.50 -1.86
CA TYR A 165 1.32 -19.22 -3.12
C TYR A 165 -0.04 -19.72 -3.64
N ILE A 166 -0.88 -20.31 -2.79
CA ILE A 166 -2.23 -20.72 -3.19
C ILE A 166 -3.09 -19.51 -3.58
N ASP A 167 -3.03 -18.42 -2.82
CA ASP A 167 -3.74 -17.18 -3.14
C ASP A 167 -3.36 -16.65 -4.54
N SER A 168 -2.08 -16.72 -4.89
CA SER A 168 -1.61 -16.32 -6.23
C SER A 168 -2.21 -17.19 -7.34
N ILE A 169 -2.34 -18.51 -7.12
CA ILE A 169 -2.96 -19.42 -8.08
C ILE A 169 -4.44 -19.13 -8.22
N LEU A 170 -5.14 -18.83 -7.12
CA LEU A 170 -6.55 -18.45 -7.16
C LEU A 170 -6.78 -17.16 -7.94
N GLY A 171 -5.88 -16.17 -7.81
CA GLY A 171 -5.87 -14.98 -8.66
C GLY A 171 -5.71 -15.32 -10.14
N LEU A 172 -4.75 -16.19 -10.49
CA LEU A 172 -4.55 -16.66 -11.86
C LEU A 172 -5.76 -17.43 -12.41
N VAL A 173 -6.44 -18.21 -11.58
CA VAL A 173 -7.69 -18.91 -11.92
C VAL A 173 -8.77 -17.91 -12.29
N GLN A 174 -8.94 -16.82 -11.52
CA GLN A 174 -9.90 -15.77 -11.85
C GLN A 174 -9.59 -15.09 -13.19
N VAL A 175 -8.30 -14.81 -13.47
CA VAL A 175 -7.87 -14.29 -14.77
C VAL A 175 -8.23 -15.26 -15.90
N LYS A 176 -7.90 -16.54 -15.76
CA LYS A 176 -8.22 -17.58 -16.76
C LYS A 176 -9.72 -17.72 -16.99
N MET A 177 -10.53 -17.61 -15.94
CA MET A 177 -11.98 -17.59 -16.05
C MET A 177 -12.48 -16.38 -16.85
N LYS A 178 -11.95 -15.17 -16.63
CA LYS A 178 -12.27 -13.97 -17.42
C LYS A 178 -11.87 -14.13 -18.89
N LYS A 179 -10.77 -14.82 -19.17
CA LYS A 179 -10.32 -15.17 -20.54
C LYS A 179 -11.09 -16.35 -21.17
N LYS A 180 -12.08 -16.93 -20.48
CA LYS A 180 -12.81 -18.15 -20.88
C LYS A 180 -11.92 -19.41 -21.03
N GLU A 181 -10.74 -19.42 -20.41
CA GLU A 181 -9.78 -20.53 -20.40
C GLU A 181 -10.10 -21.57 -19.31
N TYR A 182 -11.36 -22.02 -19.28
CA TYR A 182 -11.90 -22.79 -18.15
C TYR A 182 -11.19 -24.12 -17.89
N SER A 183 -10.72 -24.79 -18.95
CA SER A 183 -9.98 -26.05 -18.81
C SER A 183 -8.61 -25.83 -18.16
N LEU A 184 -7.95 -24.70 -18.41
CA LEU A 184 -6.70 -24.33 -17.73
C LEU A 184 -6.97 -23.92 -16.28
N ALA A 185 -8.03 -23.16 -16.03
CA ALA A 185 -8.44 -22.79 -14.67
C ALA A 185 -8.72 -24.02 -13.79
N LEU A 186 -9.42 -25.04 -14.31
CA LEU A 186 -9.68 -26.29 -13.57
C LEU A 186 -8.39 -27.07 -13.25
N LYS A 187 -7.44 -27.12 -14.20
CA LYS A 187 -6.14 -27.77 -13.97
C LYS A 187 -5.38 -27.09 -12.82
N ASP A 188 -5.39 -25.76 -12.78
CA ASP A 188 -4.76 -24.98 -11.71
C ASP A 188 -5.43 -25.22 -10.36
N ILE A 189 -6.77 -25.22 -10.29
CA ILE A 189 -7.52 -25.51 -9.05
C ILE A 189 -7.13 -26.89 -8.52
N ASN A 190 -7.07 -27.91 -9.37
CA ASN A 190 -6.73 -29.27 -8.95
C ASN A 190 -5.31 -29.36 -8.38
N ARG A 191 -4.35 -28.67 -9.01
CA ARG A 191 -2.96 -28.59 -8.51
C ARG A 191 -2.89 -27.85 -7.19
N ALA A 192 -3.57 -26.71 -7.07
CA ALA A 192 -3.60 -25.90 -5.85
C ALA A 192 -4.26 -26.66 -4.69
N GLU A 193 -5.34 -27.40 -4.94
CA GLU A 193 -6.01 -28.18 -3.90
C GLU A 193 -5.15 -29.36 -3.44
N LEU A 194 -4.47 -30.07 -4.36
CA LEU A 194 -3.53 -31.12 -3.98
C LEU A 194 -2.41 -30.54 -3.11
N PHE A 195 -1.84 -29.41 -3.51
CA PHE A 195 -0.82 -28.72 -2.74
C PHE A 195 -1.33 -28.24 -1.36
N ALA A 196 -2.57 -27.73 -1.29
CA ALA A 196 -3.19 -27.34 -0.03
C ALA A 196 -3.37 -28.54 0.91
N LYS A 197 -3.73 -29.71 0.38
CA LYS A 197 -3.85 -30.95 1.16
C LYS A 197 -2.51 -31.41 1.71
N THR A 198 -1.45 -31.43 0.89
CA THR A 198 -0.12 -31.87 1.33
C THR A 198 0.49 -30.91 2.35
N THR A 199 0.16 -29.62 2.27
CA THR A 199 0.62 -28.58 3.21
C THR A 199 -0.33 -28.34 4.39
N LYS A 200 -1.41 -29.14 4.52
CA LYS A 200 -2.44 -29.03 5.58
C LYS A 200 -3.17 -27.68 5.65
N LEU A 201 -3.25 -26.95 4.54
CA LEU A 201 -3.94 -25.66 4.44
C LEU A 201 -5.44 -25.83 4.12
N ASN A 202 -6.23 -26.13 5.15
CA ASN A 202 -7.65 -26.43 5.02
C ASN A 202 -8.54 -25.21 4.70
N GLN A 203 -8.07 -23.99 4.96
CA GLN A 203 -8.84 -22.75 4.78
C GLN A 203 -9.26 -22.47 3.32
N PHE A 204 -8.55 -23.04 2.33
CA PHE A 204 -8.81 -22.80 0.90
C PHE A 204 -9.94 -23.66 0.30
N LYS A 205 -10.46 -24.65 1.04
CA LYS A 205 -11.47 -25.60 0.53
C LYS A 205 -12.71 -24.88 -0.04
N GLY A 206 -13.19 -23.85 0.65
CA GLY A 206 -14.33 -23.04 0.20
C GLY A 206 -14.05 -22.34 -1.13
N GLN A 207 -12.89 -21.72 -1.27
CA GLN A 207 -12.50 -20.97 -2.47
C GLN A 207 -12.34 -21.90 -3.69
N PHE A 208 -11.75 -23.09 -3.50
CA PHE A 208 -11.67 -24.09 -4.58
C PHE A 208 -13.06 -24.56 -5.04
N LYS A 209 -13.97 -24.82 -4.09
CA LYS A 209 -15.36 -25.21 -4.39
C LYS A 209 -16.08 -24.10 -5.18
N LEU A 210 -16.03 -22.87 -4.70
CA LEU A 210 -16.66 -21.72 -5.35
C LEU A 210 -16.13 -21.49 -6.78
N ALA A 211 -14.81 -21.58 -6.96
CA ALA A 211 -14.19 -21.42 -8.27
C ALA A 211 -14.65 -22.51 -9.26
N ARG A 212 -14.76 -23.78 -8.81
CA ARG A 212 -15.29 -24.86 -9.66
C ARG A 212 -16.74 -24.65 -10.05
N THR A 213 -17.60 -24.30 -9.10
CA THR A 213 -19.02 -24.02 -9.36
C THR A 213 -19.15 -22.89 -10.39
N SER A 214 -18.42 -21.79 -10.19
CA SER A 214 -18.40 -20.65 -11.11
C SER A 214 -17.93 -21.04 -12.54
N ILE A 215 -16.97 -21.95 -12.65
CA ILE A 215 -16.52 -22.48 -13.95
C ILE A 215 -17.60 -23.33 -14.61
N ALA A 216 -18.28 -24.19 -13.85
CA ALA A 216 -19.35 -25.05 -14.36
C ALA A 216 -20.53 -24.23 -14.89
N GLU A 217 -20.97 -23.23 -14.14
CA GLU A 217 -22.03 -22.29 -14.54
C GLU A 217 -21.66 -21.58 -15.85
N LYS A 218 -20.47 -20.98 -15.92
CA LYS A 218 -20.02 -20.25 -17.12
C LYS A 218 -19.80 -21.13 -18.35
N LYS A 219 -19.47 -22.41 -18.16
CA LYS A 219 -19.40 -23.38 -19.27
C LYS A 219 -20.78 -23.74 -19.80
N SER A 220 -21.79 -23.82 -18.92
CA SER A 220 -23.16 -24.16 -19.31
C SER A 220 -23.81 -23.06 -20.13
N THR A 221 -23.50 -21.79 -19.87
CA THR A 221 -24.02 -20.63 -20.62
C THR A 221 -23.39 -20.44 -22.01
N LEU A 222 -22.38 -21.23 -22.38
CA LEU A 222 -21.69 -21.17 -23.67
C LEU A 222 -22.13 -22.27 -24.64
N LYS A 223 -23.00 -23.18 -24.19
CA LYS A 223 -23.66 -24.18 -25.03
C LYS A 223 -24.98 -23.62 -25.53
#